data_AF-A0A9P6RVC1-F1
#
_entry.id   AF-A0A9P6RVC1-F1
#
_cell.length_a   1.000
_cell.length_b   1.000
_cell.length_c   1.000
_cell.angle_alpha   90.00
_cell.angle_beta   90.00
_cell.angle_gamma   90.00
#
_symmetry.space_group_name_H-M   'P 1'
#
loop_
_entity.id
_entity.type
_entity.pdbx_description
1 polymer ?
#
loop_
_entity_poly.entity_id
_entity_poly.type
_entity_poly.pdbx_seq_one_letter_code
_entity_poly.pdbx_strand_id
1 'polypeptide(L)' 'VLETIKMDKVKATVITPYWPSALWYPTIRQMSISKPLPVHRNMVFPAPGNSSHILDKNPKWSRAAWNVDGGRL' A
#
# COMPACT_ATOMS: atom_id res chain seq x y z
N VAL A 1 21.46 -26.22 16.84
CA VAL A 1 20.33 -26.24 15.88
C VAL A 1 20.23 -24.85 15.28
N LEU A 2 20.74 -24.65 14.05
CA LEU A 2 20.63 -23.38 13.34
C LEU A 2 19.27 -23.40 12.63
N GLU A 3 18.23 -22.95 13.33
CA GLU A 3 16.93 -22.71 12.69
C GLU A 3 17.12 -21.57 11.69
N THR A 4 17.13 -21.94 10.41
CA THR A 4 17.09 -21.00 9.31
C THR A 4 15.75 -20.30 9.42
N ILE A 5 15.74 -19.10 10.00
CA ILE A 5 14.59 -18.21 10.00
C ILE A 5 14.30 -17.94 8.52
N LYS A 6 13.34 -18.68 7.95
CA LYS A 6 12.73 -18.30 6.69
C LYS A 6 12.20 -16.90 6.93
N MET A 7 12.81 -15.90 6.29
CA MET A 7 12.21 -14.58 6.14
C MET A 7 10.87 -14.82 5.46
N ASP A 8 9.81 -14.85 6.27
CA ASP A 8 8.45 -14.97 5.80
C ASP A 8 8.22 -13.76 4.89
N LYS A 9 7.98 -14.02 3.60
CA LYS A 9 7.75 -12.96 2.62
C LYS A 9 6.42 -12.30 2.94
N VAL A 10 6.43 -11.31 3.83
CA VAL A 10 5.23 -10.57 4.20
C VAL A 10 4.82 -9.72 3.01
N LYS A 11 3.84 -10.24 2.26
CA LYS A 11 3.13 -9.48 1.23
C LYS A 11 2.13 -8.57 1.92
N ALA A 12 2.26 -7.27 1.71
CA ALA A 12 1.33 -6.28 2.23
C ALA A 12 0.66 -5.53 1.08
N THR A 13 -0.61 -5.16 1.28
CA THR A 13 -1.29 -4.21 0.40
C THR A 13 -1.31 -2.86 1.07
N VAL A 14 -0.58 -1.89 0.51
CA VAL A 14 -0.53 -0.52 1.00
C VAL A 14 -1.43 0.34 0.12
N ILE A 15 -2.30 1.15 0.72
CA ILE A 15 -3.17 2.07 -0.01
C ILE A 15 -2.74 3.50 0.31
N THR A 16 -2.40 4.27 -0.72
CA THR A 16 -1.92 5.66 -0.57
C THR A 16 -2.61 6.58 -1.58
N PRO A 17 -2.55 7.91 -1.40
CA PRO A 17 -2.88 8.85 -2.47
C PRO A 17 -1.93 8.63 -3.64
N TYR A 18 -2.42 8.68 -4.88
CA TYR A 18 -1.55 8.65 -6.05
C TYR A 18 -0.83 9.99 -6.21
N TRP A 19 0.41 10.06 -5.69
CA TRP A 19 1.16 11.30 -5.62
C TRP A 19 2.63 11.13 -6.05
N PRO A 20 2.92 11.18 -7.36
CA PRO A 20 4.27 10.92 -7.88
C PRO A 20 5.38 11.85 -7.37
N SER A 21 5.02 13.06 -6.92
CA SER A 21 5.97 14.04 -6.38
C SER A 21 6.24 13.87 -4.88
N ALA A 22 5.61 12.91 -4.20
CA ALA A 22 5.86 12.66 -2.79
C ALA A 22 7.19 11.94 -2.58
N LEU A 23 7.92 12.30 -1.50
CA LEU A 23 9.24 11.73 -1.17
C LEU A 23 9.21 10.19 -1.02
N TRP A 24 8.09 9.64 -0.54
CA TRP A 24 7.91 8.19 -0.34
C TRP A 24 7.55 7.42 -1.63
N TYR A 25 7.16 8.12 -2.71
CA TYR A 25 6.62 7.49 -3.92
C TYR A 25 7.63 6.59 -4.66
N PRO A 26 8.91 6.97 -4.82
CA PRO A 26 9.91 6.10 -5.44
C PRO A 26 10.12 4.80 -4.64
N THR A 27 10.15 4.90 -3.31
CA THR A 27 10.39 3.77 -2.41
C THR A 27 9.29 2.72 -2.50
N ILE A 28 8.02 3.13 -2.38
CA ILE A 28 6.90 2.18 -2.48
C ILE A 28 6.81 1.55 -3.87
N ARG A 29 7.19 2.30 -4.92
CA ARG A 29 7.24 1.81 -6.29
C ARG A 29 8.31 0.72 -6.47
N GLN A 30 9.46 0.85 -5.83
CA GLN A 30 10.53 -0.17 -5.86
C GLN A 30 10.15 -1.42 -5.07
N MET A 31 9.50 -1.24 -3.92
CA MET A 31 8.99 -2.34 -3.09
C MET A 31 7.81 -3.06 -3.73
N SER A 32 7.12 -2.41 -4.68
CA SER A 32 5.94 -3.00 -5.27
C SER A 32 6.29 -4.17 -6.20
N ILE A 33 5.56 -5.26 -6.03
CA ILE A 33 5.68 -6.48 -6.82
C ILE A 33 5.03 -6.30 -8.20
N SER A 34 4.06 -5.38 -8.30
CA SER A 34 3.19 -5.21 -9.47
C SER A 34 2.90 -3.74 -9.72
N LYS A 35 2.26 -3.43 -10.86
CA LYS A 35 1.80 -2.05 -11.10
C LYS A 35 0.75 -1.66 -10.05
N PRO A 36 0.77 -0.41 -9.55
CA PRO A 36 -0.26 0.06 -8.64
C PRO A 36 -1.63 -0.01 -9.30
N LEU A 37 -2.63 -0.47 -8.54
CA LEU A 37 -4.01 -0.51 -9.01
C LEU A 37 -4.72 0.77 -8.58
N PRO A 38 -5.40 1.48 -9.52
CA PRO A 38 -6.23 2.61 -9.15
C PRO A 38 -7.40 2.12 -8.30
N VAL A 39 -7.60 2.75 -7.15
CA VAL A 39 -8.68 2.43 -6.22
C VAL A 39 -9.77 3.48 -6.34
N HIS A 40 -10.97 3.04 -6.70
CA HIS A 40 -12.15 3.89 -6.66
C HIS A 40 -12.64 4.09 -5.23
N ARG A 41 -13.17 5.28 -4.93
CA ARG A 41 -13.67 5.64 -3.59
C ARG A 41 -14.77 4.71 -3.07
N ASN A 42 -15.52 4.10 -3.99
CA ASN A 42 -16.62 3.17 -3.68
C ASN A 42 -16.13 1.73 -3.47
N MET A 43 -14.84 1.46 -3.62
CA MET A 43 -14.26 0.16 -3.36
C MET A 43 -14.21 -0.02 -1.83
N VAL A 44 -15.07 -0.89 -1.32
CA VAL A 44 -15.24 -1.11 0.12
C VAL A 44 -13.97 -1.76 0.67
N PHE A 45 -13.21 -0.99 1.44
CA PHE A 45 -12.20 -1.56 2.31
C PHE A 45 -12.89 -2.12 3.55
N PRO A 46 -12.59 -3.36 3.98
CA PRO A 46 -13.08 -3.84 5.27
C PRO A 46 -12.49 -2.93 6.35
N ALA A 47 -13.30 -2.00 6.86
CA ALA A 47 -12.87 -1.05 7.87
C ALA A 47 -12.76 -1.77 9.22
N PRO A 48 -11.61 -1.75 9.91
CA PRO A 48 -11.59 -1.99 11.34
C PRO A 48 -12.16 -0.74 12.01
N GLY A 49 -13.48 -0.72 12.26
CA GLY A 49 -14.15 0.25 13.14
C GLY A 49 -14.11 1.71 12.69
N ASN A 50 -15.21 2.17 12.10
CA ASN A 50 -15.77 3.54 12.17
C ASN A 50 -14.80 4.75 12.22
N SER A 51 -13.68 4.70 11.51
CA SER A 51 -12.74 5.80 11.37
C SER A 51 -12.72 6.23 9.92
N SER A 52 -13.20 7.45 9.65
CA SER A 52 -13.01 8.10 8.35
C SER A 52 -11.53 8.04 8.00
N HIS A 53 -11.16 7.23 6.99
CA HIS A 53 -9.77 7.11 6.59
C HIS A 53 -9.29 8.50 6.17
N ILE A 54 -8.04 8.85 6.49
CA ILE A 54 -7.51 10.17 6.11
C ILE A 54 -7.61 10.43 4.60
N LEU A 55 -7.61 9.35 3.82
CA LEU A 55 -7.81 9.34 2.37
C LEU A 55 -9.23 9.74 1.94
N ASP A 56 -10.23 9.61 2.81
CA ASP A 56 -11.63 10.00 2.56
C ASP A 56 -11.86 11.50 2.78
N LYS A 57 -10.96 12.19 3.50
CA LYS A 57 -11.09 13.62 3.81
C LYS A 57 -10.97 14.52 2.58
N ASN A 58 -10.18 14.13 1.59
CA ASN A 58 -10.02 14.90 0.36
C ASN A 58 -10.59 14.14 -0.84
N PRO A 59 -11.73 14.59 -1.41
CA PRO A 59 -12.37 13.91 -2.54
C PRO A 59 -11.56 14.01 -3.84
N LYS A 60 -10.58 14.92 -3.93
CA LYS A 60 -9.73 15.09 -5.12
C LYS A 60 -8.54 14.14 -5.15
N TRP A 61 -8.28 13.40 -4.07
CA TRP A 61 -7.18 12.45 -4.05
C TRP A 61 -7.54 11.17 -4.80
N SER A 62 -6.87 10.95 -5.92
CA SER A 62 -6.77 9.63 -6.53
C SER A 62 -6.06 8.68 -5.57
N ARG A 63 -6.46 7.41 -5.52
CA ARG A 63 -5.86 6.39 -4.63
C ARG A 63 -5.21 5.30 -5.46
N ALA A 64 -4.12 4.74 -4.94
CA ALA A 64 -3.44 3.60 -5.52
C ALA A 64 -3.21 2.52 -4.45
N ALA A 65 -3.52 1.28 -4.80
CA ALA A 65 -3.17 0.10 -4.02
C ALA A 65 -1.87 -0.49 -4.57
N TRP A 66 -0.93 -0.73 -3.67
CA TRP A 66 0.40 -1.24 -3.93
C TRP A 66 0.52 -2.60 -3.26
N ASN A 67 0.78 -3.64 -4.04
CA ASN A 67 1.22 -4.92 -3.47
C ASN A 67 2.72 -4.83 -3.27
N VAL A 68 3.19 -4.86 -2.03
CA VAL A 68 4.62 -4.71 -1.67
C VAL A 68 5.15 -6.00 -1.05
N ASP A 69 6.40 -6.34 -1.39
CA ASP A 69 7.14 -7.44 -0.76
C ASP A 69 8.19 -6.85 0.19
N GLY A 70 8.03 -7.11 1.49
CA GLY A 70 8.98 -6.66 2.52
C GLY A 70 10.38 -7.27 2.37
N GLY A 71 10.55 -8.33 1.57
CA GLY A 71 11.84 -8.97 1.32
C GLY A 71 12.68 -8.35 0.20
N ARG A 72 12.28 -7.21 -0.37
CA ARG A 72 12.89 -6.59 -1.55
C ARG A 72 13.79 -5.37 -1.28
N LEU A 73 14.20 -5.19 -0.02
CA LEU A 73 15.12 -4.14 0.43
C LEU A 73 16.59 -4.53 0.23
#